data_AF-A0A7W0JMQ5-F1
#
_entry.id   AF-A0A7W0JMQ5-F1
#
_cell.length_a   1.000
_cell.length_b   1.000
_cell.length_c   1.000
_cell.angle_alpha   90.00
_cell.angle_beta   90.00
_cell.angle_gamma   90.00
#
_symmetry.space_group_name_H-M   'P 1'
#
loop_
_entity.id
_entity.type
_entity.pdbx_description
1 polymer ?
#
loop_
_entity_poly.entity_id
_entity_poly.type
_entity_poly.pdbx_seq_one_letter_code
_entity_poly.pdbx_strand_id
1 'polypeptide(L)'
;MRSRRNGLWRNVRRGRMQRTLSAATAAAAVPLGIEIYFEHYRGSFGDKWMWTPIVLTPPLALAGLAGIYSERAAKRWLPAVSMLYALDGLIGVVTHIRGVRRKPGGFKEPLYNIVMGPPLLAPGSLVMVGSIGLLAAVVERERL
;
A
#
# COMPACT_ATOMS: atom_id res chain seq x y z
N MET A 1 18.30 -27.76 5.20
CA MET A 1 17.60 -26.71 4.42
C MET A 1 16.54 -27.19 3.41
N ARG A 2 16.64 -28.39 2.78
CA ARG A 2 15.63 -28.91 1.83
C ARG A 2 14.20 -29.04 2.41
N SER A 3 14.06 -29.38 3.69
CA SER A 3 12.75 -29.56 4.35
C SER A 3 11.89 -28.27 4.41
N ARG A 4 12.48 -27.11 4.75
CA ARG A 4 11.75 -25.83 4.82
C ARG A 4 11.28 -25.31 3.44
N ARG A 5 12.09 -25.50 2.38
CA ARG A 5 11.68 -25.16 1.00
C ARG A 5 10.45 -25.97 0.58
N ASN A 6 10.36 -27.23 0.96
CA ASN A 6 9.21 -28.09 0.65
C ASN A 6 7.93 -27.69 1.41
N GLY A 7 8.05 -27.02 2.55
CA GLY A 7 6.91 -26.45 3.29
C GLY A 7 6.35 -25.21 2.60
N LEU A 8 7.23 -24.27 2.21
CA LEU A 8 6.82 -23.04 1.52
C LEU A 8 6.09 -23.33 0.21
N TRP A 9 6.68 -24.14 -0.67
CA TRP A 9 6.06 -24.49 -1.96
C TRP A 9 4.73 -25.20 -1.81
N ARG A 10 4.56 -25.99 -0.76
CA ARG A 10 3.29 -26.67 -0.45
C ARG A 10 2.22 -25.71 0.03
N ASN A 11 2.60 -24.71 0.83
CA ASN A 11 1.68 -23.64 1.24
C ASN A 11 1.25 -22.82 0.02
N VAL A 12 2.18 -22.36 -0.82
CA VAL A 12 1.88 -21.62 -2.05
C VAL A 12 0.97 -22.42 -3.00
N ARG A 13 1.29 -23.68 -3.27
CA ARG A 13 0.46 -24.56 -4.13
C ARG A 13 -0.96 -24.80 -3.58
N ARG A 14 -1.16 -24.63 -2.27
CA ARG A 14 -2.47 -24.76 -1.60
C ARG A 14 -3.15 -23.42 -1.36
N GLY A 15 -2.62 -22.31 -1.90
CA GLY A 15 -3.18 -20.97 -1.68
C GLY A 15 -3.01 -20.44 -0.25
N ARG A 16 -2.07 -21.00 0.52
CA ARG A 16 -1.77 -20.57 1.88
C ARG A 16 -0.67 -19.52 1.86
N MET A 17 -1.05 -18.25 2.00
CA MET A 17 -0.11 -17.12 1.89
C MET A 17 -0.42 -15.98 2.88
N GLN A 18 -1.29 -16.18 3.87
CA GLN A 18 -1.73 -15.09 4.75
C GLN A 18 -0.57 -14.38 5.47
N ARG A 19 0.37 -15.12 6.07
CA ARG A 19 1.53 -14.56 6.78
C ARG A 19 2.49 -13.91 5.79
N THR A 20 2.72 -14.53 4.64
CA THR A 20 3.56 -13.95 3.59
C THR A 20 3.00 -12.63 3.08
N LEU A 21 1.70 -12.54 2.79
CA LEU A 21 1.07 -11.30 2.35
C LEU A 21 0.99 -10.25 3.48
N SER A 22 0.78 -10.67 4.73
CA SER A 22 0.85 -9.77 5.89
C SER A 22 2.26 -9.16 6.04
N ALA A 23 3.29 -10.00 5.91
CA ALA A 23 4.69 -9.56 5.95
C ALA A 23 5.04 -8.65 4.77
N ALA A 24 4.59 -9.00 3.56
CA ALA A 24 4.79 -8.18 2.37
C ALA A 24 4.13 -6.79 2.52
N THR A 25 2.92 -6.75 3.10
CA THR A 25 2.23 -5.48 3.38
C THR A 25 3.03 -4.62 4.36
N ALA A 26 3.50 -5.19 5.47
CA ALA A 26 4.30 -4.46 6.45
C ALA A 26 5.64 -3.98 5.86
N ALA A 27 6.33 -4.84 5.14
CA ALA A 27 7.62 -4.55 4.52
C ALA A 27 7.50 -3.48 3.42
N ALA A 28 6.40 -3.47 2.67
CA ALA A 28 6.16 -2.45 1.64
C ALA A 28 5.68 -1.11 2.23
N ALA A 29 4.84 -1.14 3.28
CA ALA A 29 4.27 0.06 3.87
C ALA A 29 5.35 1.01 4.45
N VAL A 30 6.40 0.48 5.07
CA VAL A 30 7.44 1.31 5.73
C VAL A 30 8.22 2.20 4.75
N PRO A 31 8.93 1.67 3.74
CA PRO A 31 9.66 2.50 2.79
C PRO A 31 8.72 3.41 1.98
N LEU A 32 7.53 2.91 1.61
CA LEU A 32 6.53 3.71 0.93
C LEU A 32 6.08 4.91 1.79
N GLY A 33 5.84 4.71 3.09
CA GLY A 33 5.50 5.79 4.02
C GLY A 33 6.56 6.87 4.12
N ILE A 34 7.84 6.48 4.08
CA ILE A 34 8.97 7.41 4.11
C ILE A 34 9.00 8.24 2.82
N GLU A 35 8.84 7.60 1.66
CA GLU A 35 8.77 8.29 0.36
C GLU A 35 7.59 9.27 0.32
N ILE A 36 6.40 8.82 0.74
CA ILE A 36 5.20 9.66 0.85
C ILE A 36 5.48 10.87 1.76
N TYR A 37 6.10 10.65 2.93
CA TYR A 37 6.41 11.74 3.85
C TYR A 37 7.29 12.81 3.19
N PHE A 38 8.37 12.40 2.50
CA PHE A 38 9.25 13.36 1.81
C PHE A 38 8.54 14.10 0.68
N GLU A 39 7.71 13.41 -0.11
CA GLU A 39 6.95 14.05 -1.20
C GLU A 39 5.93 15.07 -0.68
N HIS A 40 5.24 14.77 0.41
CA HIS A 40 4.25 15.69 1.00
C HIS A 40 4.90 16.83 1.77
N TYR A 41 6.04 16.57 2.42
CA TYR A 41 6.86 17.61 3.02
C TYR A 41 7.39 18.58 1.97
N ARG A 42 7.95 18.07 0.86
CA ARG A 42 8.41 18.87 -0.29
C ARG A 42 7.27 19.63 -0.96
N GLY A 43 6.09 19.02 -1.02
CA GLY A 43 4.88 19.66 -1.55
C GLY A 43 4.32 20.77 -0.66
N SER A 44 4.68 20.82 0.62
CA SER A 44 4.27 21.83 1.61
C SER A 44 2.75 22.06 1.62
N PHE A 45 1.98 20.98 1.64
CA PHE A 45 0.51 21.06 1.55
C PHE A 45 -0.11 21.66 2.81
N GLY A 46 -0.87 22.76 2.65
CA GLY A 46 -1.71 23.33 3.71
C GLY A 46 -3.03 22.57 3.95
N ASP A 47 -3.48 21.79 2.97
CA ASP A 47 -4.67 20.94 3.12
C ASP A 47 -4.32 19.71 3.98
N LYS A 48 -5.02 19.56 5.11
CA LYS A 48 -4.84 18.46 6.06
C LYS A 48 -5.15 17.10 5.44
N TRP A 49 -6.05 17.04 4.45
CA TRP A 49 -6.39 15.79 3.77
C TRP A 49 -5.22 15.23 2.96
N MET A 50 -4.27 16.05 2.53
CA MET A 50 -3.06 15.56 1.85
C MET A 50 -2.16 14.74 2.79
N TRP A 51 -2.36 14.80 4.10
CA TRP A 51 -1.53 14.08 5.07
C TRP A 51 -2.12 12.72 5.47
N THR A 52 -3.30 12.33 4.96
CA THR A 52 -3.91 11.02 5.27
C THR A 52 -3.07 9.82 4.86
N PRO A 53 -2.34 9.79 3.72
CA PRO A 53 -1.41 8.71 3.39
C PRO A 53 -0.40 8.43 4.50
N ILE A 54 0.10 9.49 5.15
CA ILE A 54 1.14 9.42 6.19
C ILE A 54 0.54 8.89 7.48
N VAL A 55 -0.65 9.37 7.85
CA VAL A 55 -1.36 8.91 9.05
C VAL A 55 -1.76 7.43 8.95
N LEU A 56 -2.15 6.97 7.76
CA LEU A 56 -2.58 5.58 7.56
C LEU A 56 -1.41 4.58 7.50
N THR A 57 -0.19 5.03 7.19
CA THR A 57 0.95 4.13 6.99
C THR A 57 1.38 3.39 8.26
N PRO A 58 1.57 4.02 9.44
CA PRO A 58 1.94 3.31 10.66
C PRO A 58 0.90 2.25 11.10
N PRO A 59 -0.42 2.55 11.12
CA PRO A 59 -1.43 1.54 11.37
C PRO A 59 -1.36 0.34 10.40
N LEU A 60 -1.10 0.59 9.11
CA LEU A 60 -0.99 -0.47 8.11
C LEU A 60 0.21 -1.37 8.37
N ALA A 61 1.39 -0.76 8.62
CA ALA A 61 2.61 -1.50 8.93
C ALA A 61 2.46 -2.35 10.20
N LEU A 62 1.88 -1.78 11.26
CA LEU A 62 1.59 -2.48 12.51
C LEU A 62 0.57 -3.61 12.33
N ALA A 63 -0.49 -3.39 11.56
CA ALA A 63 -1.49 -4.41 11.28
C ALA A 63 -0.90 -5.57 10.44
N GLY A 64 -0.03 -5.25 9.47
CA GLY A 64 0.71 -6.25 8.69
C GLY A 64 1.64 -7.08 9.58
N LEU A 65 2.43 -6.43 10.44
CA LEU A 65 3.32 -7.10 11.40
C LEU A 65 2.53 -7.99 12.36
N ALA A 66 1.43 -7.48 12.92
CA ALA A 66 0.54 -8.26 13.78
C ALA A 66 -0.09 -9.46 13.05
N GLY A 67 -0.41 -9.32 11.75
CA GLY A 67 -0.96 -10.38 10.91
C GLY A 67 -0.01 -11.58 10.70
N ILE A 68 1.31 -11.34 10.76
CA ILE A 68 2.32 -12.41 10.73
C ILE A 68 2.10 -13.36 11.91
N TYR A 69 1.87 -12.82 13.11
CA TYR A 69 1.79 -13.60 14.35
C TYR A 69 0.35 -14.02 14.71
N SER A 70 -0.66 -13.24 14.33
CA SER A 70 -2.05 -13.43 14.74
C SER A 70 -2.99 -13.55 13.55
N GLU A 71 -3.69 -14.69 13.44
CA GLU A 71 -4.73 -14.89 12.43
C GLU A 71 -5.89 -13.91 12.60
N ARG A 72 -6.26 -13.62 13.85
CA ARG A 72 -7.31 -12.65 14.17
C ARG A 72 -6.93 -11.25 13.68
N ALA A 73 -5.67 -10.84 13.86
CA ALA A 73 -5.21 -9.55 13.36
C ALA A 73 -5.22 -9.48 11.83
N ALA A 74 -4.72 -10.52 11.16
CA ALA A 74 -4.73 -10.63 9.70
C ALA A 74 -6.15 -10.66 9.09
N LYS A 75 -7.15 -11.14 9.83
CA LYS A 75 -8.55 -11.21 9.35
C LYS A 75 -9.44 -10.03 9.76
N ARG A 76 -9.02 -9.22 10.74
CA ARG A 76 -9.83 -8.11 11.26
C ARG A 76 -9.19 -6.75 11.08
N TRP A 77 -7.95 -6.59 11.52
CA TRP A 77 -7.27 -5.29 11.54
C TRP A 77 -6.58 -4.98 10.23
N LEU A 78 -5.83 -5.95 9.70
CA LEU A 78 -5.14 -5.80 8.42
C LEU A 78 -6.09 -5.41 7.28
N PRO A 79 -7.20 -6.12 7.00
CA PRO A 79 -8.09 -5.76 5.91
C PRO A 79 -8.79 -4.42 6.12
N ALA A 80 -9.14 -4.06 7.36
CA ALA A 80 -9.79 -2.78 7.65
C ALA A 80 -8.87 -1.60 7.31
N VAL A 81 -7.62 -1.63 7.80
CA VAL A 81 -6.65 -0.57 7.50
C VAL A 81 -6.21 -0.60 6.04
N SER A 82 -6.05 -1.79 5.46
CA SER A 82 -5.68 -1.96 4.05
C SER A 82 -6.75 -1.41 3.10
N MET A 83 -8.03 -1.58 3.43
CA MET A 83 -9.14 -0.97 2.68
C MET A 83 -9.04 0.55 2.71
N LEU A 84 -8.84 1.15 3.89
CA LEU A 84 -8.68 2.59 4.01
C LEU A 84 -7.48 3.10 3.20
N TYR A 85 -6.35 2.39 3.28
CA TYR A 85 -5.14 2.73 2.51
C TYR A 85 -5.36 2.64 1.00
N ALA A 86 -6.07 1.61 0.54
CA ALA A 86 -6.37 1.46 -0.88
C ALA A 86 -7.35 2.53 -1.38
N LEU A 87 -8.38 2.87 -0.59
CA LEU A 87 -9.32 3.95 -0.93
C LEU A 87 -8.63 5.31 -0.96
N ASP A 88 -7.74 5.58 0.01
CA ASP A 88 -6.92 6.79 0.04
C ASP A 88 -6.03 6.89 -1.21
N GLY A 89 -5.39 5.79 -1.61
CA GLY A 89 -4.65 5.68 -2.87
C GLY A 89 -5.53 5.94 -4.11
N LEU A 90 -6.74 5.38 -4.17
CA LEU A 90 -7.66 5.61 -5.29
C LEU A 90 -8.07 7.08 -5.40
N ILE A 91 -8.38 7.71 -4.26
CA ILE A 91 -8.66 9.15 -4.19
C ILE A 91 -7.44 9.94 -4.66
N GLY A 92 -6.24 9.58 -4.17
CA GLY A 92 -4.97 10.18 -4.55
C GLY A 92 -4.68 10.11 -6.05
N VAL A 93 -4.97 8.98 -6.71
CA VAL A 93 -4.81 8.85 -8.16
C VAL A 93 -5.69 9.87 -8.88
N VAL A 94 -6.96 10.00 -8.47
CA VAL A 94 -7.89 10.97 -9.06
C VAL A 94 -7.41 12.41 -8.83
N THR A 95 -6.97 12.75 -7.62
CA THR A 95 -6.48 14.11 -7.33
C THR A 95 -5.17 14.42 -8.05
N HIS A 96 -4.27 13.45 -8.21
CA HIS A 96 -3.03 13.62 -8.96
C HIS A 96 -3.29 13.79 -10.46
N ILE A 97 -4.21 13.01 -11.07
CA ILE A 97 -4.62 13.19 -12.47
C ILE A 97 -5.20 14.60 -12.67
N ARG A 98 -6.05 15.07 -11.74
CA ARG A 98 -6.58 16.44 -11.76
C ARG A 98 -5.47 17.48 -11.63
N GLY A 99 -4.46 17.21 -10.81
CA GLY A 99 -3.28 18.07 -10.66
C GLY A 99 -2.46 18.17 -11.95
N VAL A 100 -2.22 17.05 -12.65
CA VAL A 100 -1.57 17.03 -13.97
C VAL A 100 -2.37 17.87 -14.98
N ARG A 101 -3.70 17.72 -15.02
CA ARG A 101 -4.57 18.50 -15.91
C ARG A 101 -4.50 20.01 -15.65
N ARG A 102 -4.29 20.42 -14.39
CA ARG A 102 -4.26 21.83 -13.96
C ARG A 102 -2.92 22.52 -14.22
N LYS A 103 -1.86 21.79 -14.54
CA LYS A 103 -0.57 22.38 -14.92
C LYS A 103 -0.69 23.13 -16.26
N PRO A 104 0.17 24.12 -16.54
CA PRO A 104 0.21 24.80 -17.83
C PRO A 104 0.29 23.79 -19.00
N GLY A 105 -0.51 24.00 -20.04
CA GLY A 105 -0.64 23.06 -21.17
C GLY A 105 -1.48 21.80 -20.87
N GLY A 106 -1.72 21.46 -19.61
CA GLY A 106 -2.53 20.31 -19.19
C GLY A 106 -2.10 19.02 -19.91
N PHE A 107 -3.05 18.27 -20.46
CA PHE A 107 -2.77 17.05 -21.21
C PHE A 107 -2.27 17.28 -22.64
N LYS A 108 -2.11 18.54 -23.10
CA LYS A 108 -1.41 18.81 -24.37
C LYS A 108 0.10 18.64 -24.22
N GLU A 109 0.62 18.73 -23.00
CA GLU A 109 2.03 18.50 -22.65
C GLU A 109 2.17 17.33 -21.64
N PRO A 110 1.76 16.10 -22.01
CA PRO A 110 1.57 15.02 -21.04
C PRO A 110 2.90 14.53 -20.45
N LEU A 111 3.96 14.41 -21.26
CA LEU A 111 5.26 13.97 -20.77
C LEU A 111 5.82 14.93 -19.72
N TYR A 112 5.79 16.23 -20.02
CA TYR A 112 6.26 17.25 -19.09
C TYR A 112 5.42 17.27 -17.81
N ASN A 113 4.09 17.28 -17.93
CA ASN A 113 3.20 17.42 -16.78
C ASN A 113 3.05 16.15 -15.94
N ILE A 114 3.35 14.96 -16.47
CA ILE A 114 3.41 13.73 -15.67
C ILE A 114 4.74 13.67 -14.89
N VAL A 115 5.85 14.05 -15.51
CA VAL A 115 7.18 14.01 -14.86
C VAL A 115 7.36 15.14 -13.85
N MET A 116 6.93 16.36 -14.21
CA MET A 116 7.08 17.58 -13.39
C MET A 116 5.82 17.91 -12.57
N GLY A 117 4.76 17.11 -12.72
CA GLY A 117 3.53 17.24 -11.95
C GLY A 117 3.50 16.34 -10.72
N PRO A 118 2.31 16.20 -10.10
CA PRO A 118 2.14 15.26 -8.99
C PRO A 118 2.46 13.83 -9.43
N PRO A 119 3.25 13.06 -8.66
CA PRO A 119 3.68 11.73 -9.06
C PRO A 119 2.48 10.78 -9.08
N LEU A 120 2.03 10.33 -10.25
CA LEU A 120 0.85 9.46 -10.38
C LEU A 120 1.06 8.06 -9.79
N LEU A 121 2.29 7.56 -9.81
CA LEU A 121 2.63 6.23 -9.31
C LEU A 121 2.58 6.14 -7.78
N ALA A 122 2.80 7.26 -7.08
CA ALA A 122 2.77 7.30 -5.61
C ALA A 122 1.40 6.93 -5.03
N PRO A 123 0.26 7.56 -5.40
CA PRO A 123 -1.04 7.12 -4.92
C PRO A 123 -1.44 5.74 -5.48
N GLY A 124 -0.95 5.35 -6.66
CA GLY A 124 -1.14 4.01 -7.21
C GLY A 124 -0.50 2.90 -6.37
N SER A 125 0.66 3.15 -5.75
CA SER A 125 1.34 2.17 -4.90
C SER A 125 0.59 1.97 -3.57
N LEU A 126 -0.12 2.98 -3.04
CA LEU A 126 -1.04 2.79 -1.91
C LEU A 126 -2.14 1.77 -2.23
N VAL A 127 -2.76 1.89 -3.42
CA VAL A 127 -3.77 0.93 -3.90
C VAL A 127 -3.19 -0.47 -3.95
N MET A 128 -1.97 -0.61 -4.49
CA MET A 128 -1.28 -1.90 -4.59
C MET A 128 -1.00 -2.51 -3.22
N VAL A 129 -0.38 -1.76 -2.30
CA VAL A 129 -0.03 -2.26 -0.96
C VAL A 129 -1.28 -2.57 -0.14
N GLY A 130 -2.31 -1.71 -0.19
CA GLY A 130 -3.61 -1.99 0.42
C GLY A 130 -4.26 -3.24 -0.17
N SER A 131 -4.17 -3.46 -1.49
CA SER A 131 -4.71 -4.68 -2.11
C SER A 131 -4.00 -5.95 -1.64
N ILE A 132 -2.67 -5.92 -1.43
CA ILE A 132 -1.92 -7.04 -0.86
C ILE A 132 -2.42 -7.37 0.56
N GLY A 133 -2.65 -6.35 1.39
CA GLY A 133 -3.17 -6.52 2.75
C GLY A 133 -4.62 -7.03 2.78
N LEU A 134 -5.45 -6.62 1.82
CA LEU A 134 -6.79 -7.17 1.63
C LEU A 134 -6.75 -8.65 1.22
N LEU A 135 -5.86 -9.01 0.28
CA LEU A 135 -5.67 -10.39 -0.14
C LEU A 135 -5.24 -11.30 1.01
N ALA A 136 -4.43 -10.79 1.95
CA ALA A 136 -4.04 -11.52 3.14
C ALA A 136 -5.25 -12.02 3.95
N ALA A 137 -6.36 -11.28 3.98
CA ALA A 137 -7.54 -11.65 4.76
C ALA A 137 -8.38 -12.77 4.14
N VAL A 138 -8.27 -13.00 2.83
CA VAL A 138 -9.08 -14.00 2.10
C VAL A 138 -8.33 -15.30 1.81
N VAL A 139 -6.99 -15.29 1.86
CA VAL A 139 -6.18 -16.50 1.67
C VAL A 139 -6.04 -17.31 2.96
N GLU A 140 -5.72 -18.59 2.82
CA GLU A 140 -5.49 -19.44 3.99
C GLU A 140 -4.16 -19.10 4.68
N ARG A 141 -4.11 -19.36 5.99
CA ARG A 141 -2.89 -19.24 6.80
C ARG A 141 -1.93 -20.39 6.54
N GLU A 142 -0.64 -20.06 6.43
CA GLU A 142 0.44 -21.04 6.29
C GLU A 142 0.47 -21.96 7.50
N ARG A 143 0.63 -23.27 7.22
CA ARG A 143 0.93 -24.27 8.24
C ARG A 143 2.45 -24.47 8.26
N LEU A 144 3.01 -24.43 9.46
CA LEU A 144 4.43 -24.69 9.70
C LEU A 144 4.71 -26.18 9.70
#